data_AF-A0AAV3PSK5-F1
#
_entry.id   AF-A0AAV3PSK5-F1
#
_cell.length_a   1.000
_cell.length_b   1.000
_cell.length_c   1.000
_cell.angle_alpha   90.00
_cell.angle_beta   90.00
_cell.angle_gamma   90.00
#
_symmetry.space_group_name_H-M   'P 1'
#
loop_
_entity.id
_entity.type
_entity.pdbx_description
1 polymer ?
#
loop_
_entity_poly.entity_id
_entity_poly.type
_entity_poly.pdbx_seq_one_letter_code
_entity_poly.pdbx_strand_id
1 'polypeptide(L)'
;MLVICAESDKLRIPYDFDRVVRVEIPSKHEESLLHQVVLKHMIHGPHGINDRHYPCIKDDKCKKRFSKEFYYETRRGQDSYPINERLPGPPVPLDSNNRKFVDND
;
A
#
# COMPACT_ATOMS: atom_id res chain seq x y z
N MET A 1 -1.23 -12.02 -4.83
CA MET A 1 -0.16 -13.00 -5.07
C MET A 1 0.16 -13.64 -3.74
N LEU A 2 0.19 -14.98 -3.66
CA LEU A 2 0.59 -15.71 -2.46
C LEU A 2 1.98 -16.30 -2.71
N VAL A 3 2.95 -15.99 -1.85
CA VAL A 3 4.29 -16.57 -1.89
C VAL A 3 4.40 -17.54 -0.71
N ILE A 4 4.74 -18.80 -0.99
CA ILE A 4 4.93 -19.84 0.02
C ILE A 4 6.42 -20.11 0.13
N CYS A 5 6.99 -19.80 1.29
CA CYS A 5 8.41 -20.01 1.57
C CYS A 5 8.65 -21.40 2.19
N ALA A 6 9.82 -21.99 1.92
CA ALA A 6 10.32 -23.13 2.69
C ALA A 6 10.55 -22.71 4.15
N GLU A 7 10.66 -23.68 5.07
CA GLU A 7 10.80 -23.39 6.50
C GLU A 7 12.03 -22.52 6.82
N SER A 8 13.13 -22.73 6.09
CA SER A 8 14.37 -21.95 6.22
C SER A 8 14.23 -20.50 5.78
N ASP A 9 13.26 -20.22 4.90
CA ASP A 9 13.11 -18.93 4.23
C ASP A 9 11.88 -18.16 4.74
N LYS A 10 11.28 -18.63 5.84
CA LYS A 10 10.14 -17.95 6.46
C LYS A 10 10.59 -16.62 7.05
N LEU A 11 9.88 -15.56 6.66
CA LEU A 11 10.03 -14.23 7.21
C LEU A 11 9.43 -14.22 8.62
N ARG A 12 10.25 -14.05 9.66
CA ARG A 12 9.82 -14.19 11.07
C ARG A 12 9.96 -12.90 11.85
N ILE A 13 10.93 -12.06 11.49
CA ILE A 13 11.20 -10.79 12.15
C ILE A 13 10.94 -9.60 11.21
N PRO A 14 10.64 -8.40 11.74
CA PRO A 14 10.45 -7.17 10.96
C PRO A 14 11.44 -7.00 9.79
N TYR A 15 12.72 -7.15 10.11
CA TYR A 15 13.83 -7.05 9.17
C TYR A 15 13.71 -7.99 7.94
N ASP A 16 13.15 -9.19 8.11
CA ASP A 16 12.97 -10.12 6.99
C ASP A 16 11.90 -9.60 6.03
N PHE A 17 10.83 -9.01 6.56
CA PHE A 17 9.75 -8.46 5.75
C PHE A 17 10.24 -7.25 4.95
N ASP A 18 10.96 -6.33 5.59
CA ASP A 18 11.46 -5.10 4.95
C ASP A 18 12.43 -5.39 3.81
N ARG A 19 13.18 -6.50 3.90
CA ARG A 19 14.08 -6.95 2.84
C ARG A 19 13.38 -7.49 1.61
N VAL A 20 12.17 -8.01 1.75
CA VAL A 20 11.47 -8.75 0.69
C VAL A 20 10.25 -7.98 0.17
N VAL A 21 9.65 -7.14 1.00
CA VAL A 21 8.43 -6.40 0.72
C VAL A 21 8.71 -4.90 0.83
N ARG A 22 8.54 -4.19 -0.29
CA ARG A 22 8.50 -2.71 -0.31
C ARG A 22 7.04 -2.28 -0.39
N VAL A 23 6.63 -1.37 0.50
CA VAL A 23 5.27 -0.79 0.52
C VAL A 23 5.22 0.67 0.07
N GLU A 24 6.32 1.15 -0.51
CA GLU A 24 6.46 2.51 -1.04
C GLU A 24 5.92 2.60 -2.47
N ILE A 25 5.58 3.83 -2.88
CA ILE A 25 5.35 4.13 -4.30
C ILE A 25 6.72 4.32 -4.97
N PRO A 26 7.09 3.51 -5.99
CA PRO A 26 8.40 3.59 -6.64
C PRO A 26 8.64 4.96 -7.27
N SER A 27 9.90 5.39 -7.41
CA SER A 27 10.22 6.67 -8.06
C SER A 27 9.78 6.68 -9.52
N LYS A 28 9.06 7.73 -9.94
CA LYS A 28 8.67 7.94 -11.35
C LYS A 28 9.88 8.11 -12.26
N HIS A 29 10.99 8.63 -11.74
CA HIS A 29 12.20 8.92 -12.51
C HIS A 29 13.11 7.69 -12.62
N GLU A 30 13.31 6.97 -11.51
CA GLU A 30 14.24 5.84 -11.47
C GLU A 30 13.57 4.53 -11.90
N GLU A 31 12.32 4.31 -11.49
CA GLU A 31 11.57 3.07 -11.67
C GLU A 31 10.25 3.30 -12.43
N SER A 32 10.30 4.06 -13.53
CA SER A 32 9.11 4.58 -14.24
C SER A 32 8.04 3.53 -14.59
N LEU A 33 8.46 2.36 -15.09
CA LEU A 33 7.56 1.25 -15.41
C LEU A 33 6.89 0.69 -14.15
N LEU A 34 7.67 0.46 -13.09
CA LEU A 34 7.14 -0.07 -11.83
C LEU A 34 6.19 0.94 -11.17
N HIS A 35 6.54 2.23 -11.18
CA HIS A 35 5.66 3.31 -10.74
C HIS A 35 4.31 3.27 -11.49
N GLN A 36 4.32 3.16 -12.83
CA GLN A 36 3.07 3.07 -13.61
C GLN A 36 2.24 1.83 -13.25
N VAL A 37 2.89 0.66 -13.09
CA VAL A 37 2.19 -0.58 -12.75
C VAL A 37 1.60 -0.52 -11.33
N VAL A 38 2.35 -0.01 -10.36
CA VAL A 38 1.91 0.15 -8.97
C VAL A 38 0.73 1.11 -8.89
N LEU A 39 0.82 2.30 -9.49
CA LEU A 39 -0.30 3.26 -9.46
C LEU A 39 -1.56 2.70 -10.13
N LYS A 40 -1.41 1.95 -11.23
CA LYS A 40 -2.55 1.40 -11.97
C LYS A 40 -3.23 0.22 -11.28
N HIS A 41 -2.47 -0.65 -10.63
CA HIS A 41 -2.99 -1.95 -10.16
C HIS A 41 -2.97 -2.14 -8.64
N MET A 42 -2.14 -1.39 -7.91
CA MET A 42 -1.98 -1.54 -6.46
C MET A 42 -2.56 -0.38 -5.66
N ILE A 43 -2.69 0.79 -6.26
CA ILE A 43 -3.26 1.96 -5.60
C ILE A 43 -4.72 2.12 -5.99
N HIS A 44 -5.58 2.21 -4.98
CA HIS A 44 -6.95 2.69 -5.18
C HIS A 44 -6.94 4.21 -5.26
N GLY A 45 -7.82 4.77 -6.09
CA GLY A 45 -8.08 6.21 -6.05
C GLY A 45 -8.50 6.68 -4.65
N PRO A 46 -8.46 8.00 -4.39
CA PRO A 46 -8.86 8.55 -3.10
C PRO A 46 -10.22 7.99 -2.68
N HIS A 47 -10.26 7.36 -1.50
CA HIS A 47 -11.50 6.89 -0.88
C HIS A 47 -12.18 8.09 -0.22
N GLY A 48 -12.77 8.97 -1.01
CA GLY A 48 -13.49 10.14 -0.51
C GLY A 48 -14.88 9.78 0.04
N ILE A 49 -15.37 10.58 0.99
CA ILE A 49 -16.75 10.52 1.53
C ILE A 49 -17.81 10.65 0.41
N ASN A 50 -17.44 11.32 -0.69
CA ASN A 50 -18.30 11.55 -1.85
C ASN A 50 -18.21 10.44 -2.92
N ASP A 51 -17.26 9.52 -2.84
CA ASP A 51 -17.09 8.42 -3.79
C ASP A 51 -17.71 7.11 -3.26
N ARG A 52 -19.00 7.17 -2.87
CA ARG A 52 -19.79 5.99 -2.45
C ARG A 52 -20.00 4.94 -3.56
N HIS A 53 -19.47 5.20 -4.75
CA HIS A 53 -19.60 4.33 -5.92
C HIS A 53 -18.74 3.07 -5.83
N TYR A 54 -17.73 3.03 -4.94
CA TYR A 54 -16.91 1.83 -4.82
C TYR A 54 -17.69 0.68 -4.19
N PRO A 55 -17.69 -0.52 -4.80
CA PRO A 55 -18.45 -1.68 -4.30
C PRO A 55 -17.95 -2.19 -2.94
N CYS A 56 -16.78 -1.72 -2.50
CA CYS A 56 -16.23 -2.04 -1.19
C CYS A 56 -16.78 -1.17 -0.05
N ILE A 57 -17.48 -0.06 -0.32
CA ILE A 57 -17.99 0.84 0.72
C ILE A 57 -19.35 0.33 1.22
N LYS A 58 -19.49 0.21 2.54
CA LYS A 58 -20.75 -0.08 3.24
C LYS A 58 -20.81 0.75 4.52
N ASP A 59 -21.94 1.40 4.78
CA ASP A 59 -22.14 2.24 5.98
C ASP A 59 -21.03 3.30 6.15
N ASP A 60 -20.68 3.98 5.05
CA ASP A 60 -19.60 4.98 4.94
C ASP A 60 -18.20 4.47 5.31
N LYS A 61 -18.00 3.14 5.38
CA LYS A 61 -16.71 2.51 5.65
C LYS A 61 -16.35 1.50 4.57
N CYS A 62 -15.07 1.43 4.23
CA CYS A 62 -14.59 0.35 3.37
C CYS A 62 -14.69 -0.98 4.13
N LYS A 63 -15.38 -1.97 3.55
CA LYS A 63 -15.53 -3.33 4.09
C LYS A 63 -14.18 -4.04 4.29
N LYS A 64 -13.16 -3.63 3.52
CA LYS A 64 -11.76 -4.10 3.65
C LYS A 64 -10.92 -3.30 4.65
N ARG A 65 -11.51 -2.33 5.34
CA ARG A 65 -10.86 -1.47 6.36
C ARG A 65 -9.67 -0.69 5.78
N PHE A 66 -9.89 -0.03 4.65
CA PHE A 66 -9.04 1.06 4.18
C PHE A 66 -9.61 2.40 4.70
N SER A 67 -8.81 3.41 5.02
CA SER A 67 -7.33 3.48 5.01
C SER A 67 -6.69 2.63 6.12
N LYS A 68 -5.47 2.13 5.91
CA LYS A 68 -4.71 1.43 6.96
C LYS A 68 -3.96 2.46 7.80
N GLU A 69 -3.75 2.16 9.08
CA GLU A 69 -2.93 2.98 9.95
C GLU A 69 -1.47 3.01 9.45
N PHE A 70 -0.83 4.16 9.63
CA PHE A 70 0.58 4.36 9.33
C PHE A 70 1.43 4.02 10.56
N TYR A 71 2.53 3.32 10.31
CA TYR A 71 3.49 2.92 11.33
C TYR A 71 4.89 3.28 10.83
N TYR A 72 5.70 3.84 11.72
CA TYR A 72 7.10 4.20 11.43
C TYR A 72 8.07 3.02 11.52
N GLU A 73 7.57 1.82 11.78
CA GLU A 73 8.39 0.61 11.84
C GLU A 73 7.52 -0.60 11.48
N THR A 74 8.16 -1.59 10.87
CA THR A 74 7.50 -2.87 10.57
C THR A 74 7.30 -3.67 11.84
N ARG A 75 6.10 -4.23 12.01
CA ARG A 75 5.72 -5.06 13.15
C ARG A 75 5.07 -6.35 12.68
N ARG A 76 5.20 -7.39 13.47
CA ARG A 76 4.46 -8.64 13.22
C ARG A 76 2.98 -8.42 13.54
N GLY A 77 2.10 -8.59 12.56
CA GLY A 77 0.66 -8.51 12.78
C GLY A 77 0.10 -9.73 13.49
N GLN A 78 -1.13 -9.60 14.00
CA GLN A 78 -1.82 -10.67 14.75
C GLN A 78 -2.34 -11.79 13.84
N ASP A 79 -2.47 -11.55 12.54
CA ASP A 79 -3.07 -12.44 11.55
C ASP A 79 -2.04 -13.10 10.61
N SER A 80 -0.78 -13.18 11.06
CA SER A 80 0.38 -13.69 10.29
C SER A 80 0.85 -12.80 9.12
N TYR A 81 0.22 -11.65 8.89
CA TYR A 81 0.72 -10.64 7.96
C TYR A 81 1.53 -9.58 8.71
N PRO A 82 2.63 -9.08 8.14
CA PRO A 82 3.35 -7.94 8.72
C PRO A 82 2.51 -6.66 8.58
N ILE A 83 2.59 -5.82 9.60
CA ILE A 83 2.21 -4.41 9.54
C ILE A 83 3.47 -3.69 9.10
N ASN A 84 3.55 -3.31 7.83
CA ASN A 84 4.77 -2.72 7.28
C ASN A 84 4.92 -1.25 7.67
N GLU A 85 6.17 -0.83 7.83
CA GLU A 85 6.57 0.58 7.91
C GLU A 85 6.09 1.34 6.67
N ARG A 86 5.53 2.53 6.89
CA ARG A 86 5.19 3.47 5.83
C ARG A 86 5.76 4.82 6.17
N LEU A 87 6.77 5.23 5.41
CA LEU A 87 7.33 6.56 5.53
C LEU A 87 6.44 7.55 4.79
N PRO A 88 6.03 8.65 5.46
CA PRO A 88 5.30 9.69 4.80
C PRO A 88 6.15 10.33 3.71
N GLY A 89 5.50 10.76 2.64
CA GLY A 89 6.17 11.33 1.47
C GLY A 89 5.25 12.29 0.73
N PRO A 90 5.75 12.95 -0.33
CA PRO A 90 4.92 13.90 -1.06
C PRO A 90 3.73 13.19 -1.72
N PRO A 91 2.56 13.85 -1.83
CA PRO A 91 1.42 13.30 -2.57
C PRO A 91 1.81 12.94 -4.00
N VAL A 92 1.38 11.76 -4.46
CA VAL A 92 1.72 11.25 -5.79
C VAL A 92 0.52 11.40 -6.74
N PRO A 93 0.68 12.02 -7.92
CA PRO A 93 -0.42 12.14 -8.87
C PRO A 93 -0.82 10.76 -9.43
N LEU A 94 -2.11 10.46 -9.39
CA LEU A 94 -2.70 9.20 -9.88
C LEU A 94 -2.98 9.20 -11.38
N ASP A 95 -3.16 10.38 -11.97
CA ASP A 95 -3.46 10.53 -13.39
C ASP A 95 -2.49 11.50 -14.05
N SER A 96 -2.39 11.40 -15.38
CA SER A 96 -1.52 12.26 -16.20
C SER A 96 -1.92 13.74 -16.17
N ASN A 97 -3.13 14.05 -15.70
CA ASN A 97 -3.68 15.39 -15.63
C ASN A 97 -3.51 16.01 -14.24
N ASN A 98 -2.87 15.30 -13.30
CA ASN A 98 -2.67 15.67 -11.90
C ASN A 98 -3.95 16.15 -11.20
N ARG A 99 -5.11 15.53 -11.51
CA ARG A 99 -6.39 15.91 -10.90
C ARG A 99 -6.70 15.14 -9.62
N LYS A 100 -6.09 13.96 -9.48
CA LYS A 100 -6.23 13.08 -8.33
C LYS A 100 -4.85 12.74 -7.79
N PHE A 101 -4.73 12.75 -6.47
CA PHE A 101 -3.50 12.41 -5.76
C PHE A 101 -3.74 11.25 -4.82
N VAL A 102 -2.69 10.48 -4.58
CA VAL A 102 -2.59 9.57 -3.44
C VAL A 102 -1.97 10.36 -2.32
N ASP A 103 -2.70 10.45 -1.21
CA ASP A 103 -2.13 10.92 0.04
C ASP A 103 -1.14 9.84 0.50
N ASN A 104 0.12 10.23 0.70
CA ASN A 104 1.17 9.36 1.22
C ASN A 104 1.42 9.69 2.69
N ASP A 105 0.32 9.91 3.44
CA ASP A 105 0.25 10.36 4.83
C ASP A 105 -0.39 9.29 5.73
#